data_AF-A0A1H5TW23-F1
#
_entry.id   AF-A0A1H5TW23-F1
#
_cell.length_a   1.000
_cell.length_b   1.000
_cell.length_c   1.000
_cell.angle_alpha   90.00
_cell.angle_beta   90.00
_cell.angle_gamma   90.00
#
_symmetry.space_group_name_H-M   'P 1'
#
loop_
_entity.id
_entity.type
_entity.pdbx_description
1 polymer ?
#
loop_
_entity_poly.entity_id
_entity_poly.type
_entity_poly.pdbx_seq_one_letter_code
_entity_poly.pdbx_strand_id
1 'polypeptide(L)'
;MTLTRPAADSAPAALRRSPSKGSILVGWLTSTDHKVIGYLYLITSYAFFLIGGVLALVVRAELAQPGLQLVSGEQYNQAFTMHGLIMLLLFATPLFVGFHATFLVQHWLGVAGFPRRYADYAAEFTTLNVVSTVGAFLLSVSTLPFVWNVWRTWRTGARVETDDPWGHCGSLEWATSCPPPRHNFTAIPRIRSERPAFDLHHPHLALKD
;
A
#
# COMPACT_ATOMS: atom_id res chain seq x y z
N MET A 1 45.50 24.14 55.98
CA MET A 1 45.48 22.66 55.94
C MET A 1 44.62 22.25 54.76
N THR A 2 45.24 22.05 53.61
CA THR A 2 44.57 21.86 52.31
C THR A 2 44.44 20.37 52.05
N LEU A 3 43.20 19.84 52.04
CA LEU A 3 42.94 18.42 51.77
C LEU A 3 43.12 18.14 50.28
N THR A 4 44.24 17.54 49.89
CA THR A 4 44.42 16.96 48.55
C THR A 4 43.58 15.68 48.45
N ARG A 5 42.53 15.72 47.62
CA ARG A 5 41.70 14.55 47.29
C ARG A 5 42.59 13.48 46.62
N PRO A 6 42.53 12.19 47.03
CA PRO A 6 43.28 11.15 46.34
C PRO A 6 42.80 11.05 44.89
N ALA A 7 43.75 10.92 43.96
CA ALA A 7 43.47 10.67 42.56
C ALA A 7 42.64 9.38 42.47
N ALA A 8 41.44 9.48 41.90
CA ALA A 8 40.63 8.30 41.63
C ALA A 8 41.37 7.50 40.56
N ASP A 9 41.80 6.29 40.93
CA ASP A 9 42.36 5.32 40.00
C ASP A 9 41.40 5.15 38.81
N SER A 10 41.87 5.54 37.63
CA SER A 10 41.16 5.31 36.38
C SER A 10 41.14 3.82 36.10
N ALA A 11 40.06 3.15 36.50
CA ALA A 11 39.79 1.78 36.12
C ALA A 11 39.94 1.62 34.59
N PRO A 12 40.60 0.56 34.10
CA PRO A 12 40.79 0.38 32.67
C PRO A 12 39.43 0.32 31.98
N ALA A 13 39.24 1.16 30.97
CA ALA A 13 38.03 1.19 30.16
C ALA A 13 37.76 -0.22 29.62
N ALA A 14 36.74 -0.88 30.17
CA ALA A 14 36.34 -2.21 29.74
C ALA A 14 36.14 -2.19 28.22
N LEU A 15 36.96 -2.97 27.50
CA LEU A 15 36.89 -3.10 26.05
C LEU A 15 35.47 -3.46 25.67
N ARG A 16 34.74 -2.47 25.13
CA ARG A 16 33.37 -2.64 24.64
C ARG A 16 33.44 -3.63 23.49
N ARG A 17 33.17 -4.91 23.76
CA ARG A 17 33.16 -5.96 22.72
C ARG A 17 32.18 -5.53 21.64
N SER A 18 32.68 -5.40 20.41
CA SER A 18 31.83 -5.07 19.27
C SER A 18 30.74 -6.16 19.16
N PRO A 19 29.46 -5.79 19.08
CA PRO A 19 28.39 -6.77 19.02
C PRO A 19 28.59 -7.67 17.80
N SER A 20 28.49 -8.99 18.01
CA SER A 20 28.55 -9.95 16.91
C SER A 20 27.24 -9.87 16.12
N LYS A 21 27.27 -10.20 14.82
CA LYS A 21 26.05 -10.21 13.97
C LYS A 21 24.93 -11.05 14.60
N GLY A 22 25.30 -12.13 15.31
CA GLY A 22 24.34 -12.99 16.02
C GLY A 22 23.69 -12.31 17.23
N SER A 23 24.43 -11.50 18.00
CA SER A 23 23.85 -10.80 19.16
C SER A 23 22.87 -9.69 18.74
N ILE A 24 23.06 -9.12 17.53
CA ILE A 24 22.16 -8.10 16.97
C ILE A 24 20.82 -8.73 16.56
N LEU A 25 20.86 -9.89 15.88
CA LEU A 25 19.64 -10.58 15.44
C LEU A 25 18.81 -11.06 16.63
N VAL A 26 19.46 -11.67 17.63
CA VAL A 26 18.78 -12.08 18.87
C VAL A 26 18.21 -10.85 19.59
N GLY A 27 18.97 -9.76 19.66
CA GLY A 27 18.51 -8.51 20.26
C GLY A 27 17.31 -7.87 19.54
N TRP A 28 17.15 -8.08 18.24
CA TRP A 28 15.96 -7.66 17.48
C TRP A 28 14.76 -8.59 17.73
N LEU A 29 14.98 -9.90 17.68
CA LEU A 29 13.92 -10.91 17.85
C LEU A 29 13.34 -10.96 19.27
N THR A 30 14.16 -10.72 20.28
CA THR A 30 13.74 -10.72 21.69
C THR A 30 13.55 -9.30 22.23
N SER A 31 13.45 -8.29 21.37
CA SER A 31 13.31 -6.89 21.80
C SER A 31 11.89 -6.62 22.29
N THR A 32 11.78 -5.93 23.43
CA THR A 32 10.52 -5.38 23.94
C THR A 32 10.41 -3.87 23.72
N ASP A 33 11.40 -3.24 23.10
CA ASP A 33 11.39 -1.82 22.79
C ASP A 33 10.40 -1.53 21.65
N HIS A 34 9.37 -0.73 21.95
CA HIS A 34 8.33 -0.31 20.99
C HIS A 34 8.90 0.37 19.73
N LYS A 35 10.08 0.99 19.79
CA LYS A 35 10.75 1.58 18.62
C LYS A 35 11.34 0.51 17.71
N VAL A 36 11.99 -0.50 18.28
CA VAL A 36 12.56 -1.64 17.53
C VAL A 36 11.43 -2.44 16.91
N ILE A 37 10.36 -2.69 17.67
CA ILE A 37 9.14 -3.33 17.17
C ILE A 37 8.54 -2.52 16.01
N GLY A 38 8.44 -1.19 16.14
CA GLY A 38 7.98 -0.32 15.05
C GLY A 38 8.83 -0.41 13.78
N TYR A 39 10.17 -0.42 13.92
CA TYR A 39 11.07 -0.58 12.77
C TYR A 39 10.93 -1.96 12.11
N LEU A 40 10.75 -3.03 12.89
CA LEU A 40 10.50 -4.38 12.37
C LEU A 40 9.23 -4.39 11.51
N TYR A 41 8.12 -3.82 11.99
CA TYR A 41 6.88 -3.71 11.21
C TYR A 41 7.05 -2.92 9.92
N LEU A 42 7.77 -1.78 9.95
CA LEU A 42 8.03 -0.98 8.76
C LEU A 42 8.86 -1.73 7.72
N ILE A 43 9.95 -2.38 8.15
CA ILE A 43 10.85 -3.14 7.29
C ILE A 43 10.09 -4.31 6.65
N THR A 44 9.33 -5.07 7.44
CA THR A 44 8.53 -6.20 6.95
C THR A 44 7.47 -5.75 5.95
N SER A 45 6.75 -4.67 6.25
CA SER A 45 5.71 -4.14 5.34
C SER A 45 6.28 -3.67 4.00
N TYR A 46 7.43 -2.99 4.02
CA TYR A 46 8.10 -2.54 2.82
C TYR A 46 8.64 -3.72 1.98
N ALA A 47 9.15 -4.77 2.62
CA ALA A 47 9.57 -5.98 1.91
C ALA A 47 8.40 -6.66 1.17
N PHE A 48 7.25 -6.80 1.83
CA PHE A 48 6.05 -7.38 1.20
C PHE A 48 5.47 -6.48 0.10
N PHE A 49 5.58 -5.15 0.22
CA PHE A 49 5.23 -4.22 -0.86
C PHE A 49 6.06 -4.49 -2.13
N LEU A 50 7.37 -4.69 -2.00
CA LEU A 50 8.23 -4.98 -3.15
C LEU A 50 7.86 -6.33 -3.79
N ILE A 51 7.58 -7.35 -2.98
CA ILE A 51 7.16 -8.68 -3.47
C ILE A 51 5.82 -8.59 -4.20
N GLY A 52 4.82 -7.95 -3.58
CA GLY A 52 3.51 -7.71 -4.19
C GLY A 52 3.61 -6.88 -5.46
N GLY A 53 4.48 -5.88 -5.48
CA GLY A 53 4.79 -5.05 -6.65
C GLY A 53 5.42 -5.83 -7.80
N VAL A 54 6.36 -6.74 -7.53
CA VAL A 54 6.93 -7.63 -8.55
C VAL A 54 5.86 -8.54 -9.16
N LEU A 55 5.01 -9.16 -8.34
CA LEU A 55 3.89 -9.97 -8.84
C LEU A 55 2.92 -9.13 -9.70
N ALA A 56 2.65 -7.88 -9.29
CA ALA A 56 1.83 -6.96 -10.08
C ALA A 56 2.45 -6.65 -11.45
N LEU A 57 3.78 -6.51 -11.50
CA LEU A 57 4.51 -6.29 -12.74
C LEU A 57 4.49 -7.52 -13.66
N VAL A 58 4.52 -8.74 -13.11
CA VAL A 58 4.35 -9.98 -13.87
C VAL A 58 2.96 -10.05 -14.49
N VAL A 59 1.90 -9.84 -13.70
CA VAL A 59 0.52 -9.79 -14.19
C VAL A 59 0.35 -8.73 -15.28
N ARG A 60 0.94 -7.55 -15.08
CA ARG A 60 0.97 -6.48 -16.07
C ARG A 60 1.75 -6.80 -17.33
N ALA A 61 2.81 -7.61 -17.24
CA ALA A 61 3.64 -7.97 -18.38
C ALA A 61 2.89 -8.93 -19.32
N GLU A 62 2.10 -9.86 -18.79
CA GLU A 62 1.19 -10.71 -19.59
C GLU A 62 0.19 -9.87 -20.40
N LEU A 63 -0.37 -8.83 -19.77
CA LEU A 63 -1.37 -7.95 -20.40
C LEU A 63 -0.74 -6.87 -21.30
N ALA A 64 0.59 -6.83 -21.43
CA ALA A 64 1.27 -5.76 -22.16
C ALA A 64 1.10 -5.87 -23.68
N GLN A 65 1.01 -7.10 -24.21
CA GLN A 65 0.79 -7.37 -25.63
C GLN A 65 -0.11 -8.60 -25.81
N PRO A 66 -1.12 -8.56 -26.71
CA PRO A 66 -1.93 -9.72 -27.02
C PRO A 66 -1.06 -10.90 -27.51
N GLY A 67 -1.20 -12.08 -26.88
CA GLY A 67 -0.48 -13.30 -27.25
C GLY A 67 0.87 -13.53 -26.55
N LEU A 68 1.31 -12.63 -25.66
CA LEU A 68 2.46 -12.85 -24.80
C LEU A 68 2.03 -13.74 -23.64
N GLN A 69 2.65 -14.93 -23.50
CA GLN A 69 2.37 -15.85 -22.41
C GLN A 69 3.67 -16.21 -21.68
N LEU A 70 4.02 -15.41 -20.67
CA LEU A 70 5.28 -15.59 -19.90
C LEU A 70 5.11 -16.65 -18.80
N VAL A 71 3.91 -16.75 -18.21
CA VAL A 71 3.51 -17.75 -17.23
C VAL A 71 2.29 -18.55 -17.71
N SER A 72 2.18 -19.80 -17.23
CA SER A 72 1.02 -20.63 -17.54
C SER A 72 -0.26 -20.02 -16.96
N GLY A 73 -1.43 -20.36 -17.53
CA GLY A 73 -2.72 -19.84 -17.04
C GLY A 73 -2.98 -20.14 -15.56
N GLU A 74 -2.51 -21.30 -15.07
CA GLU A 74 -2.60 -21.65 -13.65
C GLU A 74 -1.66 -20.79 -12.78
N GLN A 75 -0.42 -20.59 -13.21
CA GLN A 75 0.53 -19.71 -12.52
C GLN A 75 0.06 -18.26 -12.49
N TYR A 76 -0.61 -17.80 -13.55
CA TYR A 76 -1.23 -16.48 -13.59
C TYR A 76 -2.34 -16.34 -12.54
N ASN A 77 -3.26 -17.31 -12.47
CA ASN A 77 -4.35 -17.31 -11.47
C ASN A 77 -3.80 -17.36 -10.03
N GLN A 78 -2.74 -18.14 -9.81
CA GLN A 78 -2.05 -18.18 -8.51
C GLN A 78 -1.35 -16.85 -8.21
N ALA A 79 -0.60 -16.27 -9.15
CA ALA A 79 0.10 -15.01 -8.98
C ALA A 79 -0.87 -13.84 -8.72
N PHE A 80 -2.01 -13.80 -9.40
CA PHE A 80 -3.06 -12.81 -9.19
C PHE A 80 -3.64 -12.90 -7.77
N THR A 81 -3.95 -14.12 -7.32
CA THR A 81 -4.50 -14.35 -5.96
C THR A 81 -3.46 -14.04 -4.87
N MET A 82 -2.21 -14.47 -5.06
CA MET A 82 -1.11 -14.19 -4.13
C MET A 82 -0.78 -12.71 -4.07
N HIS A 83 -0.81 -11.99 -5.20
CA HIS A 83 -0.66 -10.55 -5.23
C HIS A 83 -1.75 -9.86 -4.39
N GLY A 84 -3.02 -10.21 -4.61
CA GLY A 84 -4.14 -9.65 -3.86
C GLY A 84 -4.05 -9.92 -2.36
N LEU A 85 -3.72 -11.15 -1.96
CA LEU A 85 -3.54 -11.52 -0.55
C LEU A 85 -2.37 -10.78 0.12
N ILE A 86 -1.22 -10.66 -0.56
CA ILE A 86 -0.05 -9.94 -0.03
C ILE A 86 -0.36 -8.44 0.07
N MET A 87 -0.96 -7.85 -0.97
CA MET A 87 -1.26 -6.42 -0.97
C MET A 87 -2.36 -6.05 0.02
N LEU A 88 -3.40 -6.88 0.17
CA LEU A 88 -4.52 -6.58 1.06
C LEU A 88 -4.19 -6.92 2.52
N LEU A 89 -3.68 -8.12 2.81
CA LEU A 89 -3.49 -8.57 4.19
C LEU A 89 -2.15 -8.11 4.77
N LEU A 90 -1.07 -8.14 3.98
CA LEU A 90 0.30 -7.93 4.48
C LEU A 90 0.85 -6.52 4.21
N PHE A 91 0.19 -5.72 3.36
CA PHE A 91 0.60 -4.35 3.04
C PHE A 91 -0.47 -3.29 3.34
N ALA A 92 -1.72 -3.45 2.88
CA ALA A 92 -2.76 -2.46 3.12
C ALA A 92 -3.09 -2.32 4.61
N THR A 93 -3.06 -3.42 5.38
CA THR A 93 -3.21 -3.39 6.85
C THR A 93 -2.15 -2.51 7.55
N PRO A 94 -0.84 -2.61 7.25
CA PRO A 94 0.14 -1.65 7.78
C PRO A 94 0.11 -0.25 7.12
N LEU A 95 -0.33 -0.09 5.87
CA LEU A 95 -0.53 1.24 5.27
C LEU A 95 -1.72 1.99 5.93
N PHE A 96 -2.75 1.24 6.32
CA PHE A 96 -3.82 1.71 7.20
C PHE A 96 -3.25 2.22 8.54
N VAL A 97 -2.18 1.62 9.07
CA VAL A 97 -1.45 2.15 10.23
C VAL A 97 -0.81 3.51 9.92
N GLY A 98 -0.30 3.75 8.70
CA GLY A 98 0.21 5.07 8.29
C GLY A 98 -0.87 6.17 8.23
N PHE A 99 -2.04 5.84 7.69
CA PHE A 99 -3.22 6.73 7.74
C PHE A 99 -3.65 7.01 9.18
N HIS A 100 -3.73 5.98 10.03
CA HIS A 100 -4.09 6.14 11.43
C HIS A 100 -3.01 6.91 12.21
N ALA A 101 -1.73 6.68 11.95
CA ALA A 101 -0.63 7.44 12.54
C ALA A 101 -0.70 8.93 12.16
N THR A 102 -1.23 9.26 10.99
CA THR A 102 -1.41 10.65 10.54
C THR A 102 -2.62 11.31 11.20
N PHE A 103 -3.80 10.69 11.12
CA PHE A 103 -5.07 11.34 11.45
C PHE A 103 -5.70 10.89 12.78
N LEU A 104 -5.41 9.68 13.26
CA LEU A 104 -5.95 9.20 14.54
C LEU A 104 -5.35 10.00 15.70
N VAL A 105 -4.04 10.25 15.67
CA VAL A 105 -3.33 11.04 16.69
C VAL A 105 -3.89 12.46 16.84
N GLN A 106 -4.43 13.03 15.76
CA GLN A 106 -5.03 14.37 15.75
C GLN A 106 -6.32 14.45 16.56
N HIS A 107 -7.01 13.32 16.82
CA HIS A 107 -8.19 13.31 17.70
C HIS A 107 -7.80 13.62 19.15
N TRP A 108 -6.77 12.96 19.67
CA TRP A 108 -6.25 13.26 21.02
C TRP A 108 -5.63 14.66 21.09
N LEU A 109 -4.96 15.09 20.03
CA LEU A 109 -4.37 16.43 19.93
C LEU A 109 -5.44 17.52 19.99
N GLY A 110 -6.58 17.32 19.31
CA GLY A 110 -7.75 18.19 19.39
C GLY A 110 -8.41 18.20 20.77
N VAL A 111 -8.56 17.04 21.42
CA VAL A 111 -9.10 16.94 22.80
C VAL A 111 -8.17 17.63 23.82
N ALA A 112 -6.86 17.56 23.61
CA ALA A 112 -5.86 18.25 24.43
C ALA A 112 -5.86 19.79 24.24
N GLY A 113 -6.74 20.32 23.38
CA GLY A 113 -6.96 21.75 23.23
C GLY A 113 -6.20 22.40 22.09
N PHE A 114 -5.61 21.64 21.16
CA PHE A 114 -4.90 22.21 20.01
C PHE A 114 -5.87 22.69 18.91
N PRO A 115 -6.00 24.01 18.68
CA PRO A 115 -6.93 24.53 17.68
C PRO A 115 -6.31 24.47 16.28
N ARG A 116 -7.16 24.37 15.26
CA ARG A 116 -6.73 24.35 13.85
C ARG A 116 -6.09 25.69 13.41
N ARG A 117 -5.21 25.63 12.40
CA ARG A 117 -4.58 26.78 11.69
C ARG A 117 -3.52 27.54 12.48
N TYR A 118 -2.89 26.92 13.48
CA TYR A 118 -1.72 27.46 14.15
C TYR A 118 -0.44 27.05 13.43
N ALA A 119 0.49 27.98 13.23
CA ALA A 119 1.77 27.73 12.56
C ALA A 119 2.85 27.25 13.55
N ASP A 120 2.78 27.72 14.78
CA ASP A 120 3.66 27.43 15.90
C ASP A 120 2.85 26.93 17.11
N TYR A 121 3.49 26.14 17.98
CA TYR A 121 2.83 25.50 19.10
C TYR A 121 3.77 25.20 20.27
N ALA A 122 3.21 25.07 21.46
CA ALA A 122 3.94 24.76 22.68
C ALA A 122 4.57 23.35 22.65
N ALA A 123 5.68 23.17 23.37
CA ALA A 123 6.47 21.93 23.35
C ALA A 123 5.67 20.67 23.75
N GLU A 124 4.60 20.82 24.53
CA GLU A 124 3.68 19.76 24.95
C GLU A 124 2.99 19.03 23.78
N PHE A 125 2.75 19.69 22.65
CA PHE A 125 2.11 19.08 21.47
C PHE A 125 3.09 18.43 20.49
N THR A 126 4.41 18.48 20.78
CA THR A 126 5.46 18.07 19.84
C THR A 126 5.36 16.60 19.46
N THR A 127 5.21 15.71 20.44
CA THR A 127 5.25 14.27 20.19
C THR A 127 4.15 13.81 19.23
N LEU A 128 2.91 14.25 19.45
CA LEU A 128 1.77 13.86 18.61
C LEU A 128 1.86 14.49 17.21
N ASN A 129 2.35 15.74 17.10
CA ASN A 129 2.59 16.38 15.82
C ASN A 129 3.72 15.71 15.02
N VAL A 130 4.78 15.24 15.69
CA VAL A 130 5.88 14.48 15.05
C VAL A 130 5.35 13.13 14.53
N VAL A 131 4.56 12.40 15.32
CA VAL A 131 3.96 11.14 14.86
C VAL A 131 3.06 11.36 13.64
N SER A 132 2.22 12.41 13.69
CA SER A 132 1.36 12.79 12.56
C SER A 132 2.18 13.15 11.30
N THR A 133 3.29 13.86 11.49
CA THR A 133 4.20 14.25 10.40
C THR A 133 4.86 13.03 9.75
N VAL A 134 5.37 12.09 10.54
CA VAL A 134 5.95 10.84 10.03
C VAL A 134 4.91 10.04 9.24
N GLY A 135 3.68 9.94 9.75
CA GLY A 135 2.56 9.33 9.02
C GLY A 135 2.27 10.02 7.69
N ALA A 136 2.23 11.36 7.67
CA ALA A 136 1.96 12.14 6.46
C ALA A 136 3.05 11.98 5.39
N PHE A 137 4.32 11.92 5.78
CA PHE A 137 5.42 11.60 4.87
C PHE A 137 5.28 10.19 4.28
N LEU A 138 4.94 9.21 5.12
CA LEU A 138 4.74 7.83 4.66
C LEU A 138 3.57 7.72 3.66
N LEU A 139 2.45 8.40 3.93
CA LEU A 139 1.33 8.51 2.98
C LEU A 139 1.75 9.16 1.66
N SER A 140 2.51 10.26 1.74
CA SER A 140 3.00 10.97 0.55
C SER A 140 3.91 10.09 -0.31
N VAL A 141 4.88 9.40 0.31
CA VAL A 141 5.76 8.45 -0.38
C VAL A 141 4.97 7.29 -0.99
N SER A 142 3.94 6.79 -0.31
CA SER A 142 3.09 5.70 -0.82
C SER A 142 2.26 6.09 -2.05
N THR A 143 2.01 7.39 -2.26
CA THR A 143 1.28 7.91 -3.42
C THR A 143 2.15 7.92 -4.68
N LEU A 144 3.49 7.96 -4.53
CA LEU A 144 4.42 8.05 -5.66
C LEU A 144 4.37 6.81 -6.59
N PRO A 145 4.37 5.56 -6.09
CA PRO A 145 4.16 4.39 -6.95
C PRO A 145 2.84 4.43 -7.71
N PHE A 146 1.75 4.92 -7.10
CA PHE A 146 0.46 5.07 -7.77
C PHE A 146 0.53 6.10 -8.90
N VAL A 147 1.12 7.27 -8.66
CA VAL A 147 1.27 8.31 -9.69
C VAL A 147 2.18 7.83 -10.82
N TRP A 148 3.29 7.17 -10.48
CA TRP A 148 4.17 6.53 -11.45
C TRP A 148 3.43 5.49 -12.29
N ASN A 149 2.59 4.70 -11.63
CA ASN A 149 1.77 3.67 -12.25
C ASN A 149 0.78 4.25 -13.27
N VAL A 150 0.06 5.31 -12.87
CA VAL A 150 -0.87 6.04 -13.74
C VAL A 150 -0.13 6.66 -14.91
N TRP A 151 1.00 7.35 -14.66
CA TRP A 151 1.81 7.96 -15.71
C TRP A 151 2.31 6.94 -16.72
N ARG A 152 2.85 5.81 -16.24
CA ARG A 152 3.32 4.72 -17.10
C ARG A 152 2.18 4.11 -17.91
N THR A 153 1.05 3.78 -17.29
CA THR A 153 -0.11 3.22 -18.00
C THR A 153 -0.71 4.19 -19.00
N TRP A 154 -0.74 5.48 -18.69
CA TRP A 154 -1.22 6.50 -19.63
C TRP A 154 -0.30 6.64 -20.85
N ARG A 155 1.02 6.51 -20.67
CA ARG A 155 2.01 6.65 -21.75
C ARG A 155 2.20 5.38 -22.58
N THR A 156 2.14 4.20 -21.96
CA THR A 156 2.55 2.94 -22.58
C THR A 156 1.57 1.78 -22.37
N GLY A 157 0.42 2.01 -21.74
CA GLY A 157 -0.57 0.95 -21.50
C GLY A 157 -1.24 0.49 -22.79
N ALA A 158 -1.46 -0.81 -22.93
CA ALA A 158 -2.26 -1.37 -24.00
C ALA A 158 -3.68 -0.78 -23.96
N ARG A 159 -4.22 -0.41 -25.12
CA ARG A 159 -5.58 0.10 -25.22
C ARG A 159 -6.55 -1.07 -25.16
N VAL A 160 -7.64 -0.88 -24.44
CA VAL A 160 -8.76 -1.80 -24.43
C VAL A 160 -9.58 -1.53 -25.69
N GLU A 161 -9.78 -2.55 -26.52
CA GLU A 161 -10.60 -2.48 -27.73
C GLU A 161 -11.97 -3.18 -27.56
N THR A 162 -12.22 -3.75 -26.39
CA THR A 162 -13.47 -4.44 -26.04
C THR A 162 -14.36 -3.58 -25.16
N ASP A 163 -15.68 -3.78 -25.28
CA ASP A 163 -16.67 -3.05 -24.46
C ASP A 163 -16.59 -3.46 -22.98
N ASP A 164 -16.37 -4.76 -22.71
CA ASP A 164 -16.16 -5.30 -21.36
C ASP A 164 -14.74 -5.88 -21.20
N PRO A 165 -13.78 -5.14 -20.59
CA PRO A 165 -12.44 -5.66 -20.30
C PRO A 165 -12.39 -6.66 -19.13
N TRP A 166 -13.46 -6.75 -18.32
CA TRP A 166 -13.53 -7.62 -17.14
C TRP A 166 -14.34 -8.90 -17.40
N GLY A 167 -15.11 -8.91 -18.49
CA GLY A 167 -15.75 -10.06 -19.14
C GLY A 167 -17.11 -10.49 -18.58
N HIS A 168 -17.44 -10.14 -17.33
CA HIS A 168 -18.68 -10.57 -16.66
C HIS A 168 -19.40 -9.40 -15.98
N CYS A 169 -19.23 -8.18 -16.48
CA CYS A 169 -19.85 -7.02 -15.88
C CYS A 169 -21.36 -6.97 -16.16
N GLY A 170 -22.14 -6.52 -15.16
CA GLY A 170 -23.61 -6.57 -15.21
C GLY A 170 -24.29 -5.27 -15.63
N SER A 171 -23.80 -4.13 -15.14
CA SER A 171 -24.43 -2.81 -15.34
C SER A 171 -24.35 -2.34 -16.79
N LEU A 172 -25.28 -1.46 -17.18
CA LEU A 172 -25.43 -0.97 -18.57
C LEU A 172 -24.18 -0.26 -19.11
N GLU A 173 -23.33 0.29 -18.25
CA GLU A 173 -22.07 0.94 -18.61
C GLU A 173 -21.07 0.03 -19.33
N TRP A 174 -21.21 -1.29 -19.21
CA TRP A 174 -20.34 -2.29 -19.85
C TRP A 174 -20.90 -2.80 -21.19
N ALA A 175 -21.97 -2.18 -21.68
CA ALA A 175 -22.51 -2.40 -23.02
C ALA A 175 -22.11 -1.29 -24.01
N THR A 176 -21.28 -0.33 -23.60
CA THR A 176 -20.73 0.71 -24.47
C THR A 176 -19.23 0.49 -24.69
N SER A 177 -18.70 1.06 -25.78
CA SER A 177 -17.28 1.04 -26.10
C SER A 177 -16.40 1.66 -25.03
N CYS A 178 -15.16 1.20 -24.95
CA CYS A 178 -14.10 1.79 -24.14
C CYS A 178 -13.08 2.51 -25.05
N PRO A 179 -12.97 3.85 -25.07
CA PRO A 179 -13.75 4.84 -24.30
C PRO A 179 -15.19 5.03 -24.84
N PRO A 180 -16.12 5.53 -23.99
CA PRO A 180 -17.51 5.72 -24.40
C PRO A 180 -17.64 6.86 -25.42
N PRO A 181 -18.61 6.76 -26.35
CA PRO A 181 -18.89 7.80 -27.33
C PRO A 181 -19.48 9.04 -26.65
N ARG A 182 -19.47 10.19 -27.34
CA ARG A 182 -19.93 11.49 -26.80
C ARG A 182 -21.35 11.44 -26.20
N HIS A 183 -22.22 10.59 -26.76
CA HIS A 183 -23.60 10.44 -26.33
C HIS A 183 -23.86 9.11 -25.58
N ASN A 184 -22.83 8.59 -24.92
CA ASN A 184 -22.81 7.38 -24.08
C ASN A 184 -23.10 6.06 -24.80
N PHE A 185 -24.09 5.98 -25.70
CA PHE A 185 -24.46 4.75 -26.39
C PHE A 185 -24.62 4.97 -27.88
N THR A 186 -24.06 4.05 -28.67
CA THR A 186 -24.38 3.94 -30.10
C THR A 186 -25.73 3.23 -30.30
N ALA A 187 -26.02 2.23 -29.47
CA ALA A 187 -27.30 1.55 -29.40
C ALA A 187 -27.53 1.06 -27.96
N ILE A 188 -28.75 1.16 -27.46
CA ILE A 188 -29.10 0.69 -26.11
C ILE A 188 -29.57 -0.77 -26.22
N PRO A 189 -28.95 -1.71 -25.46
CA PRO A 189 -29.42 -3.09 -25.42
C PRO A 189 -30.77 -3.19 -24.71
N ARG A 190 -31.54 -4.23 -25.02
CA ARG A 190 -32.82 -4.47 -24.34
C ARG A 190 -32.58 -4.82 -22.87
N ILE A 191 -33.16 -4.02 -21.98
CA ILE A 191 -33.09 -4.24 -20.53
C ILE A 191 -34.18 -5.25 -20.15
N ARG A 192 -33.77 -6.43 -19.68
CA ARG A 192 -34.66 -7.51 -19.22
C ARG A 192 -34.43 -7.92 -17.76
N SER A 193 -33.27 -7.59 -17.21
CA SER A 193 -32.85 -7.89 -15.85
C SER A 193 -32.11 -6.71 -15.22
N GLU A 194 -31.69 -6.87 -13.97
CA GLU A 194 -30.78 -5.97 -13.27
C GLU A 194 -29.35 -5.95 -13.86
N ARG A 195 -29.01 -6.90 -14.76
CA ARG A 195 -27.69 -7.07 -15.37
C ARG A 195 -27.74 -7.01 -16.91
N PRO A 196 -28.18 -5.89 -17.51
CA PRO A 196 -28.42 -5.81 -18.95
C PRO A 196 -27.17 -6.02 -19.82
N ALA A 197 -25.96 -5.66 -19.36
CA ALA A 197 -24.73 -5.90 -20.12
C ALA A 197 -24.32 -7.39 -20.08
N PHE A 198 -24.50 -8.04 -18.93
CA PHE A 198 -24.21 -9.47 -18.80
C PHE A 198 -25.12 -10.31 -19.70
N ASP A 199 -26.42 -10.01 -19.73
CA ASP A 199 -27.37 -10.76 -20.56
C ASP A 199 -27.11 -10.59 -22.06
N LEU A 200 -26.60 -9.42 -22.44
CA LEU A 200 -26.19 -9.13 -23.81
C LEU A 200 -24.98 -9.96 -24.23
N HIS A 201 -23.95 -10.01 -23.37
CA HIS A 201 -22.69 -10.72 -23.65
C HIS A 201 -22.80 -12.24 -23.44
N HIS A 202 -23.69 -12.68 -22.54
CA HIS A 202 -23.90 -14.08 -22.15
C HIS A 202 -25.37 -14.53 -22.30
N PRO A 203 -25.94 -14.50 -23.51
CA PRO A 203 -27.37 -14.76 -23.73
C PRO A 203 -27.79 -16.19 -23.36
N HIS A 204 -26.86 -17.13 -23.33
CA HIS A 204 -27.10 -18.53 -22.94
C HIS A 204 -27.27 -18.71 -21.42
N LEU A 205 -26.81 -17.75 -20.61
CA LEU A 205 -26.94 -17.75 -19.15
C LEU A 205 -28.16 -16.96 -18.69
N ALA A 206 -28.57 -15.95 -19.47
CA ALA A 206 -29.71 -15.07 -19.17
C ALA A 206 -31.09 -15.74 -19.26
N LEU A 207 -31.20 -16.94 -19.87
CA LEU A 207 -32.46 -17.66 -20.06
C LEU A 207 -32.85 -18.56 -18.88
N LYS A 208 -32.10 -18.53 -17.77
CA LYS A 208 -32.24 -19.48 -16.66
C LYS A 208 -33.07 -18.98 -15.47
N ASP A 209 -33.51 -17.73 -15.51
CA ASP A 209 -34.38 -17.08 -14.53
C ASP A 209 -35.68 -16.61 -15.20
#